data_AF-A0A976EHA2-F1
#
_entry.id   AF-A0A976EHA2-F1
#
_cell.length_a   1.000
_cell.length_b   1.000
_cell.length_c   1.000
_cell.angle_alpha   90.00
_cell.angle_beta   90.00
_cell.angle_gamma   90.00
#
_symmetry.space_group_name_H-M   'P 1'
#
loop_
_entity.id
_entity.type
_entity.pdbx_description
1 polymer ?
#
loop_
_entity_poly.entity_id
_entity_poly.type
_entity_poly.pdbx_seq_one_letter_code
_entity_poly.pdbx_strand_id
1 'polypeptide(L)'
;MNRFSFTAVASAALLAVSSPAAFADAALAASNGCTACHQLDKKVIGPAYGQVSACYAEKDAKKMAANKAALMKHVIEGGAGVWGPIPMPAHPQLKDGAKNAELVKIIDWVMKDVKATECPKEFKRKG
;
A
#
# COMPACT_ATOMS: atom_id res chain seq x y z
N MET A 1 -40.23 -36.72 23.78
CA MET A 1 -39.02 -37.28 23.14
C MET A 1 -38.76 -36.56 21.82
N ASN A 2 -37.87 -35.57 21.88
CA ASN A 2 -36.96 -35.06 20.86
C ASN A 2 -37.25 -35.29 19.36
N ARG A 3 -37.43 -34.22 18.59
CA ARG A 3 -37.00 -34.13 17.18
C ARG A 3 -36.44 -32.73 16.92
N PHE A 4 -35.12 -32.60 17.06
CA PHE A 4 -34.36 -31.41 16.70
C PHE A 4 -34.40 -31.22 15.18
N SER A 5 -34.94 -30.08 14.72
CA SER A 5 -34.80 -29.61 13.34
C SER A 5 -33.38 -29.05 13.16
N PHE A 6 -32.56 -29.73 12.36
CA PHE A 6 -31.26 -29.25 11.93
C PHE A 6 -31.44 -28.32 10.72
N THR A 7 -31.38 -27.00 10.94
CA THR A 7 -31.17 -26.04 9.84
C THR A 7 -29.71 -26.07 9.43
N ALA A 8 -29.45 -26.55 8.21
CA ALA A 8 -28.13 -26.56 7.60
C ALA A 8 -27.65 -25.11 7.37
N VAL A 9 -26.59 -24.71 8.07
CA VAL A 9 -25.87 -23.47 7.80
C VAL A 9 -24.85 -23.75 6.70
N ALA A 10 -25.13 -23.31 5.48
CA ALA A 10 -24.17 -23.36 4.37
C ALA A 10 -23.14 -22.22 4.55
N SER A 11 -21.99 -22.52 5.12
CA SER A 11 -20.85 -21.60 5.19
C SER A 11 -20.18 -21.50 3.81
N ALA A 12 -20.43 -20.42 3.08
CA ALA A 12 -19.66 -20.07 1.89
C ALA A 12 -18.28 -19.57 2.31
N ALA A 13 -17.25 -20.41 2.16
CA ALA A 13 -15.86 -20.01 2.31
C ALA A 13 -15.46 -19.12 1.11
N LEU A 14 -15.32 -17.82 1.35
CA LEU A 14 -14.72 -16.88 0.40
C LEU A 14 -13.23 -17.21 0.24
N LEU A 15 -12.88 -17.90 -0.84
CA LEU A 15 -11.49 -18.04 -1.27
C LEU A 15 -10.98 -16.65 -1.68
N ALA A 16 -10.05 -16.10 -0.90
CA ALA A 16 -9.33 -14.88 -1.27
C ALA A 16 -8.40 -15.21 -2.44
N VAL A 17 -8.86 -14.97 -3.67
CA VAL A 17 -8.04 -15.10 -4.88
C VAL A 17 -7.10 -13.89 -4.93
N SER A 18 -5.82 -14.11 -4.62
CA SER A 18 -4.75 -13.16 -4.90
C SER A 18 -4.48 -13.12 -6.41
N SER A 19 -4.71 -11.97 -7.05
CA SER A 19 -4.56 -11.78 -8.50
C SER A 19 -3.09 -11.92 -8.95
N PRO A 20 -2.79 -12.52 -10.13
CA PRO A 20 -1.44 -12.60 -10.68
C PRO A 20 -0.73 -11.25 -10.85
N ALA A 21 -1.50 -10.19 -11.12
CA ALA A 21 -0.98 -8.82 -11.22
C ALA A 21 -0.34 -8.35 -9.89
N ALA A 22 -0.96 -8.66 -8.75
CA ALA A 22 -0.43 -8.26 -7.45
C ALA A 22 0.93 -8.91 -7.13
N PHE A 23 1.17 -10.14 -7.61
CA PHE A 23 2.49 -10.78 -7.49
C PHE A 23 3.54 -10.13 -8.39
N ALA A 24 3.16 -9.75 -9.62
CA ALA A 24 4.05 -9.07 -10.55
C ALA A 24 4.45 -7.67 -10.05
N ASP A 25 3.50 -6.92 -9.47
CA ASP A 25 3.76 -5.57 -8.95
C ASP A 25 4.58 -5.62 -7.65
N ALA A 26 4.38 -6.63 -6.79
CA ALA A 26 5.25 -6.89 -5.65
C ALA A 26 6.70 -7.19 -6.08
N ALA A 27 6.88 -8.00 -7.13
CA ALA A 27 8.19 -8.28 -7.71
C ALA A 27 8.81 -7.03 -8.34
N LEU A 28 8.00 -6.15 -8.95
CA LEU A 28 8.43 -4.88 -9.51
C LEU A 28 8.94 -3.91 -8.44
N ALA A 29 8.29 -3.87 -7.27
CA ALA A 29 8.76 -3.10 -6.12
C ALA A 29 10.12 -3.62 -5.61
N ALA A 30 10.30 -4.94 -5.59
CA ALA A 30 11.57 -5.56 -5.21
C ALA A 30 12.69 -5.26 -6.22
N SER A 31 12.41 -5.35 -7.53
CA SER A 31 13.41 -5.08 -8.57
C SER A 31 13.83 -3.62 -8.67
N ASN A 32 12.96 -2.70 -8.25
CA ASN A 32 13.28 -1.27 -8.10
C ASN A 32 13.88 -0.92 -6.73
N GLY A 33 14.19 -1.92 -5.89
CA GLY A 33 14.90 -1.75 -4.61
C GLY A 33 14.06 -1.21 -3.46
N CYS A 34 12.75 -1.05 -3.63
CA CYS A 34 11.88 -0.45 -2.62
C CYS A 34 11.84 -1.29 -1.32
N THR A 35 12.02 -2.61 -1.45
CA THR A 35 11.97 -3.57 -0.35
C THR A 35 13.17 -3.51 0.61
N ALA A 36 14.23 -2.79 0.25
CA ALA A 36 15.36 -2.53 1.15
C ALA A 36 14.94 -1.69 2.38
N CYS A 37 13.92 -0.83 2.21
CA CYS A 37 13.48 0.11 3.24
C CYS A 37 11.99 -0.06 3.62
N HIS A 38 11.22 -0.79 2.83
CA HIS A 38 9.79 -1.03 3.05
C HIS A 38 9.47 -2.51 3.05
N GLN A 39 8.47 -2.90 3.84
CA GLN A 39 7.95 -4.26 3.90
C GLN A 39 6.43 -4.21 3.89
N LEU A 40 5.77 -5.35 3.66
CA LEU A 40 4.31 -5.41 3.52
C LEU A 40 3.59 -4.90 4.78
N ASP A 41 3.99 -5.38 5.95
CA ASP A 41 3.23 -5.24 7.21
C ASP A 41 4.07 -4.75 8.40
N LYS A 42 5.38 -4.62 8.23
CA LYS A 42 6.30 -4.16 9.28
C LYS A 42 7.09 -2.94 8.86
N LYS A 43 7.28 -2.01 9.80
CA LYS A 43 8.21 -0.89 9.64
C LYS A 43 9.64 -1.41 9.74
N VAL A 44 10.52 -0.96 8.84
CA VAL A 44 11.97 -1.25 8.92
C VAL A 44 12.77 0.04 8.96
N ILE A 45 12.78 0.78 7.86
CA ILE A 45 13.33 2.14 7.77
C ILE A 45 12.17 3.08 7.46
N GLY A 46 11.51 2.82 6.32
CA GLY A 46 10.23 3.42 5.96
C GLY A 46 9.05 2.68 6.61
N PRO A 47 7.84 3.26 6.52
CA PRO A 47 6.61 2.62 6.98
C PRO A 47 6.35 1.31 6.22
N ALA A 48 5.55 0.44 6.84
CA ALA A 48 5.01 -0.72 6.12
C ALA A 48 4.09 -0.25 4.98
N TYR A 49 4.05 -0.97 3.87
CA TYR A 49 3.12 -0.67 2.77
C TYR A 49 1.66 -0.67 3.23
N GLY A 50 1.28 -1.60 4.12
CA GLY A 50 -0.05 -1.64 4.73
C GLY A 50 -0.37 -0.40 5.58
N GLN A 51 0.63 0.29 6.14
CA GLN A 51 0.43 1.55 6.87
C GLN A 51 0.22 2.71 5.88
N VAL A 52 0.95 2.72 4.76
CA VAL A 52 0.77 3.70 3.69
C VAL A 52 -0.65 3.60 3.13
N SER A 53 -1.09 2.38 2.80
CA SER A 53 -2.44 2.15 2.29
C SER A 53 -3.50 2.56 3.30
N ALA A 54 -3.33 2.23 4.58
CA ALA A 54 -4.25 2.65 5.64
C ALA A 54 -4.32 4.17 5.85
N CYS A 55 -3.19 4.88 5.75
CA CYS A 55 -3.14 6.32 5.99
C CYS A 55 -3.64 7.17 4.80
N TYR A 56 -3.59 6.64 3.58
CA TYR A 56 -3.87 7.39 2.35
C TYR A 56 -5.08 6.87 1.56
N ALA A 57 -5.74 5.80 2.01
CA ALA A 57 -6.95 5.29 1.38
C ALA A 57 -8.10 6.29 1.49
N GLU A 58 -8.79 6.51 0.36
CA GLU A 58 -9.92 7.42 0.25
C GLU A 58 -11.06 6.74 -0.52
N LYS A 59 -12.29 6.96 -0.08
CA LYS A 59 -13.49 6.47 -0.79
C LYS A 59 -13.78 7.30 -2.04
N ASP A 60 -13.42 8.59 -2.01
CA ASP A 60 -13.57 9.48 -3.15
C ASP A 60 -12.42 9.28 -4.13
N ALA A 61 -12.75 8.97 -5.38
CA ALA A 61 -11.76 8.65 -6.41
C ALA A 61 -10.82 9.83 -6.73
N LYS A 62 -11.30 11.08 -6.63
CA LYS A 62 -10.46 12.26 -6.89
C LYS A 62 -9.45 12.47 -5.75
N LYS A 63 -9.90 12.34 -4.50
CA LYS A 63 -9.01 12.38 -3.33
C LYS A 63 -8.00 11.24 -3.35
N MET A 64 -8.43 10.05 -3.75
CA MET A 64 -7.53 8.90 -3.90
C MET A 64 -6.45 9.15 -4.95
N ALA A 65 -6.82 9.71 -6.10
CA ALA A 65 -5.87 10.08 -7.16
C ALA A 65 -4.88 11.17 -6.67
N ALA A 66 -5.37 12.18 -5.95
CA ALA A 66 -4.52 13.22 -5.36
C ALA A 66 -3.53 12.64 -4.33
N ASN A 67 -3.96 11.70 -3.49
CA ASN A 67 -3.09 11.02 -2.53
C ASN A 67 -2.01 10.20 -3.24
N LYS A 68 -2.35 9.45 -4.29
CA LYS A 68 -1.36 8.72 -5.11
C LYS A 68 -0.35 9.67 -5.76
N ALA A 69 -0.79 10.78 -6.32
CA ALA A 69 0.09 11.79 -6.90
C ALA A 69 1.04 12.41 -5.85
N ALA A 70 0.55 12.67 -4.64
CA ALA A 70 1.39 13.15 -3.54
C ALA A 70 2.44 12.11 -3.10
N LEU A 71 2.06 10.82 -3.05
CA LEU A 71 3.00 9.73 -2.76
C LEU A 71 4.05 9.60 -3.87
N MET A 72 3.66 9.67 -5.14
CA MET A 72 4.60 9.67 -6.28
C MET A 72 5.61 10.80 -6.17
N LYS A 73 5.13 12.02 -5.92
CA LYS A 73 5.99 13.20 -5.73
C LYS A 73 6.97 12.98 -4.58
N HIS A 74 6.50 12.46 -3.45
CA HIS A 74 7.36 12.17 -2.30
C HIS A 74 8.43 11.13 -2.63
N VAL A 75 8.11 10.08 -3.39
CA VAL A 75 9.11 9.09 -3.85
C VAL A 75 10.15 9.73 -4.77
N ILE A 76 9.74 10.58 -5.70
CA ILE A 76 10.65 11.23 -6.65
C ILE A 76 11.56 12.25 -5.95
N GLU A 77 11.00 13.10 -5.10
CA GLU A 77 11.72 14.22 -4.46
C GLU A 77 12.39 13.84 -3.14
N GLY A 78 11.99 12.71 -2.54
CA GLY A 78 12.37 12.33 -1.18
C GLY A 78 11.67 13.20 -0.12
N GLY A 79 12.16 13.11 1.12
CA GLY A 79 11.75 14.00 2.20
C GLY A 79 11.68 13.31 3.57
N ALA A 80 11.44 14.10 4.61
CA ALA A 80 11.33 13.66 6.00
C ALA A 80 10.07 14.22 6.68
N GLY A 81 9.77 13.74 7.89
CA GLY A 81 8.78 14.34 8.79
C GLY A 81 7.40 13.70 8.76
N VAL A 82 6.95 13.16 7.62
CA VAL A 82 5.64 12.48 7.52
C VAL A 82 5.65 11.13 8.23
N TRP A 83 6.74 10.37 8.07
CA TRP A 83 6.87 8.98 8.55
C TRP A 83 7.90 8.82 9.68
N GLY A 84 8.36 9.94 10.22
CA GLY A 84 9.43 10.02 11.21
C GLY A 84 10.61 10.89 10.74
N PRO A 85 11.70 10.88 11.52
CA PRO A 85 12.84 11.78 11.31
C PRO A 85 13.79 11.31 10.21
N ILE A 86 13.76 10.02 9.83
CA ILE A 86 14.65 9.47 8.80
C ILE A 86 14.12 9.89 7.42
N PRO A 87 14.90 10.63 6.61
CA PRO A 87 14.49 11.02 5.27
C PRO A 87 14.45 9.81 4.33
N MET A 88 13.43 9.74 3.48
CA MET A 88 13.48 8.91 2.28
C MET A 88 14.35 9.63 1.22
N PRO A 89 15.38 8.97 0.65
CA PRO A 89 16.19 9.55 -0.42
C PRO A 89 15.34 9.92 -1.65
N ALA A 90 15.81 10.89 -2.43
CA ALA A 90 15.18 11.24 -3.70
C ALA A 90 15.45 10.16 -4.76
N HIS A 91 14.46 9.89 -5.61
CA HIS A 91 14.56 8.98 -6.75
C HIS A 91 14.26 9.72 -8.07
N PRO A 92 15.10 10.68 -8.50
CA PRO A 92 14.84 11.52 -9.67
C PRO A 92 14.73 10.73 -10.98
N GLN A 93 15.33 9.55 -11.06
CA GLN A 93 15.20 8.62 -12.19
C GLN A 93 13.78 8.10 -12.42
N LEU A 94 12.88 8.23 -11.44
CA LEU A 94 11.47 7.83 -11.54
C LEU A 94 10.56 8.96 -12.03
N LYS A 95 11.12 10.12 -12.36
CA LYS A 95 10.35 11.31 -12.74
C LYS A 95 9.53 11.07 -14.01
N ASP A 96 10.15 10.48 -15.04
CA ASP A 96 9.55 10.36 -16.38
C ASP A 96 9.79 8.97 -17.01
N GLY A 97 9.09 8.68 -18.11
CA GLY A 97 9.32 7.50 -18.95
C GLY A 97 8.91 6.16 -18.31
N ALA A 98 9.57 5.08 -18.73
CA ALA A 98 9.20 3.72 -18.33
C ALA A 98 9.29 3.51 -16.80
N LYS A 99 10.27 4.14 -16.15
CA LYS A 99 10.45 4.06 -14.70
C LYS A 99 9.36 4.77 -13.91
N ASN A 100 8.81 5.86 -14.45
CA ASN A 100 7.62 6.48 -13.87
C ASN A 100 6.40 5.55 -13.96
N ALA A 101 6.20 4.90 -15.12
CA ALA A 101 5.10 3.95 -15.28
C ALA A 101 5.20 2.74 -14.32
N GLU A 102 6.41 2.28 -14.02
CA GLU A 102 6.66 1.27 -12.98
C GLU A 102 6.30 1.78 -11.58
N LEU A 103 6.68 3.02 -11.23
CA LEU A 103 6.32 3.64 -9.96
C LEU A 103 4.79 3.78 -9.80
N VAL A 104 4.08 4.15 -10.87
CA VAL A 104 2.60 4.20 -10.88
C VAL A 104 2.01 2.84 -10.50
N LYS A 105 2.51 1.75 -11.10
CA LYS A 105 2.05 0.39 -10.79
C LYS A 105 2.34 0.00 -9.35
N ILE A 106 3.54 0.29 -8.85
CA ILE A 106 3.93 0.00 -7.47
C ILE A 106 3.00 0.73 -6.49
N ILE A 107 2.75 2.03 -6.68
CA ILE A 107 1.86 2.80 -5.80
C ILE A 107 0.42 2.30 -5.91
N ASP A 108 -0.04 1.96 -7.12
CA ASP A 108 -1.37 1.38 -7.30
C ASP A 108 -1.54 0.06 -6.54
N TRP A 109 -0.56 -0.83 -6.64
CA TRP A 109 -0.50 -2.08 -5.91
C TRP A 109 -0.48 -1.87 -4.39
N VAL A 110 0.38 -0.98 -3.88
CA VAL A 110 0.40 -0.62 -2.45
C VAL A 110 -0.98 -0.18 -1.98
N MET A 111 -1.65 0.66 -2.77
CA MET A 111 -2.92 1.25 -2.35
C MET A 111 -4.15 0.34 -2.55
N LYS A 112 -4.09 -0.66 -3.44
CA LYS A 112 -5.23 -1.52 -3.80
C LYS A 112 -5.11 -2.94 -3.26
N ASP A 113 -3.93 -3.52 -3.36
CA ASP A 113 -3.73 -4.96 -3.20
C ASP A 113 -2.96 -5.33 -1.92
N VAL A 114 -2.16 -4.40 -1.38
CA VAL A 114 -1.53 -4.61 -0.08
C VAL A 114 -2.56 -4.46 1.03
N LYS A 115 -2.70 -5.51 1.85
CA LYS A 115 -3.56 -5.52 3.03
C LYS A 115 -3.26 -4.31 3.92
N ALA A 116 -4.22 -3.41 4.03
CA ALA A 116 -4.13 -2.28 4.95
C ALA A 116 -3.97 -2.77 6.39
N THR A 117 -3.03 -2.16 7.10
CA THR A 117 -2.87 -2.31 8.56
C THR A 117 -3.55 -1.13 9.25
N GLU A 118 -3.14 -0.78 10.47
CA GLU A 118 -3.54 0.49 11.07
C GLU A 118 -2.66 1.63 10.54
N CYS A 119 -3.24 2.83 10.38
CA CYS A 119 -2.47 4.07 10.22
C CYS A 119 -2.01 4.57 11.60
N PRO A 120 -0.70 4.52 11.93
CA PRO A 120 -0.17 4.98 13.20
C PRO A 120 -0.54 6.44 13.49
N LYS A 121 -0.85 6.75 14.75
CA LYS A 121 -1.32 8.08 15.16
C LYS A 121 -0.29 9.17 14.87
N GLU A 122 0.99 8.83 14.94
CA GLU A 122 2.12 9.70 14.62
C GLU A 122 2.21 10.06 13.13
N PHE A 123 1.60 9.28 12.23
CA PHE A 123 1.60 9.53 10.78
C PHE A 123 0.32 10.18 10.28
N LYS A 124 -0.73 10.19 11.10
CA LYS A 124 -1.96 10.93 10.78
C LYS A 124 -1.58 12.41 10.69
N ARG A 125 -1.78 13.00 9.51
CA ARG A 125 -1.57 14.44 9.29
C ARG A 125 -2.32 15.19 10.40
N LYS A 126 -1.59 15.93 11.23
CA LYS A 126 -2.22 16.92 12.11
C LYS A 126 -2.84 17.95 11.17
N GLY A 127 -4.16 18.10 11.29
CA GLY A 127 -4.97 18.98 10.42
C GLY A 127 -4.44 20.40 10.39
#